data_AF-A0A7C2UZG8-F1
#
_entry.id   AF-A0A7C2UZG8-F1
#
_cell.length_a   1.000
_cell.length_b   1.000
_cell.length_c   1.000
_cell.angle_alpha   90.00
_cell.angle_beta   90.00
_cell.angle_gamma   90.00
#
_symmetry.space_group_name_H-M   'P 1'
#
loop_
_entity.id
_entity.type
_entity.pdbx_description
1 polymer ?
#
loop_
_entity_poly.entity_id
_entity_poly.type
_entity_poly.pdbx_seq_one_letter_code
_entity_poly.pdbx_strand_id
1 'polypeptide(L)' 'MAKCPYDGTEVKHPTKTWTMIGKPMGGKRVKLTNGIFHCPTCNKNFRAVIKKEIISA' A
#
# COMPACT_ATOMS: atom_id res chain seq x y z
N MET A 1 6.85 -2.99 -5.31
CA MET A 1 6.78 -4.43 -4.97
C MET A 1 6.31 -4.57 -3.54
N ALA A 2 5.59 -5.64 -3.22
CA ALA A 2 5.15 -5.94 -1.86
C ALA A 2 5.37 -7.43 -1.58
N LYS A 3 5.84 -7.72 -0.36
CA LYS A 3 6.04 -9.10 0.09
C LYS A 3 4.74 -9.66 0.65
N CYS A 4 4.35 -10.83 0.16
CA CYS A 4 3.19 -11.56 0.65
C CYS A 4 3.43 -11.97 2.11
N PRO A 5 2.52 -11.66 3.05
CA PRO A 5 2.70 -11.98 4.46
C PRO A 5 2.49 -13.48 4.77
N TYR A 6 1.99 -14.27 3.82
CA TYR A 6 1.66 -15.68 4.02
C TYR A 6 2.78 -16.62 3.59
N ASP A 7 3.41 -16.36 2.45
CA ASP A 7 4.41 -17.24 1.84
C ASP A 7 5.73 -16.51 1.51
N GLY A 8 5.81 -15.20 1.76
CA GLY A 8 7.01 -14.40 1.52
C GLY A 8 7.27 -14.06 0.06
N THR A 9 6.38 -14.42 -0.87
CA THR A 9 6.54 -14.12 -2.31
C THR A 9 6.53 -12.62 -2.57
N GLU A 10 7.45 -12.14 -3.40
CA GLU A 10 7.44 -10.73 -3.83
C GLU A 10 6.53 -10.52 -5.04
N VAL A 11 5.47 -9.74 -4.85
CA VAL A 11 4.53 -9.37 -5.90
C VAL A 11 4.85 -7.95 -6.38
N LYS A 12 5.18 -7.80 -7.66
CA LYS A 12 5.62 -6.52 -8.24
C LYS A 12 4.48 -5.51 -8.35
N HIS A 13 3.33 -5.95 -8.88
CA HIS A 13 2.23 -5.07 -9.27
C HIS A 13 0.97 -5.31 -8.43
N PRO A 14 0.35 -4.25 -7.91
CA PRO A 14 -0.95 -4.34 -7.24
C PRO A 14 -2.07 -4.55 -8.28
N THR A 15 -3.08 -5.32 -7.91
CA THR A 15 -4.33 -5.49 -8.68
C THR A 15 -5.19 -4.21 -8.63
N LYS A 16 -5.19 -3.51 -7.49
CA LYS A 16 -5.93 -2.26 -7.31
C LYS A 16 -5.16 -1.32 -6.40
N THR A 17 -5.17 -0.03 -6.71
CA THR A 17 -4.55 1.02 -5.90
C THR A 17 -5.55 2.08 -5.50
N TRP A 18 -5.40 2.64 -4.30
CA TRP A 18 -6.15 3.83 -3.89
C TRP A 18 -5.27 4.71 -3.00
N THR A 19 -5.64 5.97 -2.88
CA THR A 19 -4.95 6.94 -2.03
C THR A 19 -5.84 7.35 -0.88
N MET A 20 -5.23 7.55 0.28
CA MET A 20 -5.88 8.09 1.48
C MET A 20 -5.05 9.25 1.98
N ILE A 21 -5.70 10.38 2.23
CA ILE A 21 -5.08 11.56 2.84
C ILE A 21 -5.53 11.60 4.30
N GLY A 22 -4.57 11.49 5.21
CA GLY A 22 -4.81 11.55 6.64
C GLY A 22 -5.15 12.96 7.13
N LYS A 23 -5.60 13.04 8.38
CA LYS A 23 -5.86 14.30 9.08
C LYS A 23 -4.57 15.14 9.16
N PRO A 24 -4.65 16.48 9.02
CA PRO A 24 -3.49 17.34 9.25
C PRO A 24 -3.00 17.26 10.70
N MET A 25 -1.70 17.09 10.88
CA MET A 25 -0.97 17.20 12.15
C MET A 25 0.14 18.24 11.97
N GLY A 26 0.05 19.37 12.69
CA GLY A 26 1.04 20.44 12.62
C GLY A 26 1.23 21.04 11.22
N GLY A 27 0.13 21.26 10.47
CA GLY A 27 0.19 21.83 9.13
C GLY A 27 0.70 20.88 8.04
N LYS A 28 0.85 19.58 8.35
CA LYS A 28 1.23 18.54 7.38
C LYS A 28 0.18 17.43 7.37
N ARG A 29 -0.13 16.86 6.20
CA ARG A 29 -0.96 15.67 6.03
C ARG A 29 -0.10 14.53 5.52
N VAL A 30 -0.47 13.30 5.88
CA VAL A 30 0.17 12.09 5.34
C VAL A 30 -0.73 11.53 4.24
N LYS A 31 -0.20 11.41 3.03
CA LYS A 31 -0.85 10.72 1.91
C LYS A 31 -0.27 9.32 1.81
N LEU A 32 -1.12 8.31 1.96
CA LEU A 32 -0.78 6.89 1.79
C LEU A 32 -1.39 6.39 0.49
N THR A 33 -0.57 5.76 -0.35
CA THR A 33 -1.04 4.99 -1.49
C THR A 33 -0.99 3.53 -1.11
N ASN A 34 -2.16 2.91 -1.02
CA ASN A 34 -2.32 1.49 -0.69
C ASN A 34 -2.60 0.70 -1.96
N GLY A 35 -2.17 -0.56 -1.96
CA GLY A 35 -2.45 -1.53 -3.01
C GLY A 35 -3.03 -2.82 -2.45
N ILE A 36 -3.96 -3.42 -3.18
CA ILE A 36 -4.31 -4.85 -3.06
C ILE A 36 -3.43 -5.61 -4.04
N PHE A 37 -2.81 -6.69 -3.56
CA PHE A 37 -1.98 -7.60 -4.32
C PHE A 37 -2.60 -8.99 -4.27
N HIS A 38 -2.53 -9.70 -5.39
CA HIS A 38 -2.85 -11.12 -5.47
C HIS A 38 -1.53 -11.90 -5.51
N CYS A 39 -1.32 -12.80 -4.54
CA CYS A 39 -0.14 -13.66 -4.54
C CYS A 39 -0.34 -14.83 -5.51
N PRO A 40 0.52 -15.02 -6.53
CA PRO A 40 0.38 -16.12 -7.49
C PRO A 40 0.71 -17.50 -6.92
N THR A 41 1.34 -17.55 -5.74
CA THR A 41 1.85 -18.79 -5.13
C THR A 41 0.84 -19.39 -4.16
N CYS A 42 0.29 -18.57 -3.25
CA CYS A 42 -0.74 -19.01 -2.29
C CYS A 42 -2.17 -18.61 -2.67
N ASN A 43 -2.37 -17.93 -3.81
CA ASN A 43 -3.66 -17.41 -4.30
C ASN A 43 -4.42 -16.51 -3.31
N LYS A 44 -3.74 -15.98 -2.28
CA LYS A 44 -4.34 -15.07 -1.30
C LYS A 44 -4.19 -13.61 -1.73
N ASN A 45 -5.20 -12.82 -1.39
CA ASN A 45 -5.15 -11.38 -1.52
C ASN A 45 -4.58 -10.75 -0.26
N PHE A 46 -3.72 -9.76 -0.40
CA PHE A 46 -3.18 -8.98 0.71
C PHE A 46 -3.10 -7.50 0.38
N ARG A 47 -3.02 -6.66 1.41
CA ARG A 47 -2.91 -5.20 1.27
C ARG A 47 -1.51 -4.77 1.69
N ALA A 48 -0.92 -3.85 0.95
CA ALA A 48 0.36 -3.24 1.30
C ALA A 48 0.38 -1.75 0.94
N VAL A 49 1.20 -0.99 1.67
CA VAL A 49 1.46 0.42 1.34
C VAL A 49 2.50 0.47 0.23
N ILE A 50 2.15 1.14 -0.87
CA ILE A 50 3.02 1.33 -2.04
C ILE A 50 3.83 2.61 -1.90
N LYS A 51 3.20 3.68 -1.38
CA LYS A 51 3.83 4.99 -1.24
C LYS A 51 3.34 5.68 0.02
N LYS A 52 4.23 6.40 0.68
CA LYS A 52 3.91 7.32 1.77
C LYS A 52 4.53 8.67 1.44
N GLU A 53 3.69 9.71 1.42
CA GLU A 53 4.09 11.08 1.12
C GLU A 53 3.62 11.99 2.25
N ILE A 54 4.43 13.00 2.59
CA ILE A 54 4.03 14.07 3.50
C ILE A 54 3.71 15.28 2.63
N ILE A 55 2.49 15.78 2.71
CA ILE A 55 2.02 16.96 1.98
C ILE A 55 1.77 18.10 2.97
N SER A 56 2.04 19.33 2.59
CA SER A 56 1.65 20.51 3.38
C SER A 56 0.13 20.67 3.35
N ALA A 57 -0.47 21.02 4.50
CA ALA A 57 -1.91 21.01 4.72
C ALA A 57 -2.62 22.28 4.27
#